data_AF-A0A1Q7M9A5-F1
#
_entry.id   AF-A0A1Q7M9A5-F1
#
_cell.length_a   1.000
_cell.length_b   1.000
_cell.length_c   1.000
_cell.angle_alpha   90.00
_cell.angle_beta   90.00
_cell.angle_gamma   90.00
#
_symmetry.space_group_name_H-M   'P 1'
#
loop_
_entity.id
_entity.type
_entity.pdbx_description
1 polymer ?
#
loop_
_entity_poly.entity_id
_entity_poly.type
_entity_poly.pdbx_seq_one_letter_code
_entity_poly.pdbx_strand_id
1 'polypeptide(L)'
;MGDPRKPRKAYQTPRHPWRKDQLEEELHLVGEYGLRNKRELRGHETELSQIRGIARTLLGAEEEERGPLERQYLKRLARLGILPEAATVDNILDLNVKDLMERRLQTIVHRTGLARSIHQARQLVTHGHISVAGDVVSVPSYIVQREQESRIAFHARSPLSSAQHPARAAPTGKRVSRIIEEVAAPSAPILPVVPPEVKEEVLAEQPLVMPETETEEEAPSEPGAEKQ
;
A
#
# COMPACT_ATOMS: atom_id res chain seq x y z
N MET A 1 -21.29 -14.01 42.86
CA MET A 1 -21.14 -13.97 41.39
C MET A 1 -20.36 -12.71 41.04
N GLY A 2 -19.30 -12.80 40.24
CA GLY A 2 -18.46 -11.65 39.89
C GLY A 2 -19.12 -10.67 38.92
N ASP A 3 -18.42 -9.59 38.59
CA ASP A 3 -18.92 -8.57 37.66
C ASP A 3 -18.98 -9.09 36.20
N PRO A 4 -20.08 -8.85 35.46
CA PRO A 4 -20.22 -9.29 34.09
C PRO A 4 -19.36 -8.46 33.12
N ARG A 5 -18.79 -9.11 32.09
CA ARG A 5 -17.98 -8.45 31.06
C ARG A 5 -18.84 -7.57 30.15
N LYS A 6 -18.60 -6.26 30.18
CA LYS A 6 -19.27 -5.27 29.31
C LYS A 6 -18.65 -5.23 27.89
N PRO A 7 -19.44 -4.92 26.85
CA PRO A 7 -18.93 -4.76 25.49
C PRO A 7 -17.95 -3.58 25.42
N ARG A 8 -16.81 -3.78 24.75
CA ARG A 8 -15.77 -2.75 24.54
C ARG A 8 -15.82 -2.25 23.10
N LYS A 9 -15.33 -1.04 22.87
CA LYS A 9 -15.19 -0.48 21.51
C LYS A 9 -14.11 -1.26 20.74
N ALA A 10 -14.35 -1.46 19.45
CA ALA A 10 -13.41 -2.12 18.53
C ALA A 10 -12.33 -1.17 17.96
N TYR A 11 -12.36 0.11 18.34
CA TYR A 11 -11.42 1.12 17.87
C TYR A 11 -10.89 1.93 19.06
N GLN A 12 -9.67 2.42 18.94
CA GLN A 12 -9.05 3.34 19.87
C GLN A 12 -9.10 4.77 19.30
N THR A 13 -9.17 5.75 20.19
CA THR A 13 -9.09 7.17 19.81
C THR A 13 -7.67 7.68 20.00
N PRO A 14 -7.22 8.64 19.19
CA PRO A 14 -5.92 9.26 19.40
C PRO A 14 -5.85 9.93 20.76
N ARG A 15 -4.63 9.95 21.34
CA ARG A 15 -4.39 10.60 22.64
C ARG A 15 -4.65 12.11 22.58
N HIS A 16 -4.27 12.75 21.47
CA HIS A 16 -4.43 14.20 21.29
C HIS A 16 -5.27 14.48 20.03
N PRO A 17 -6.41 15.20 20.13
CA PRO A 17 -7.32 15.40 19.00
C PRO A 17 -6.79 16.29 17.86
N TRP A 18 -5.97 17.29 18.18
CA TRP A 18 -5.63 18.39 17.25
C TRP A 18 -4.17 18.41 16.78
N ARG A 19 -3.57 17.24 16.55
CA ARG A 19 -2.25 17.18 15.91
C ARG A 19 -2.40 17.38 14.41
N LYS A 20 -1.76 18.41 13.85
CA LYS A 20 -1.87 18.78 12.44
C LYS A 20 -1.47 17.62 11.51
N ASP A 21 -0.27 17.06 11.70
CA ASP A 21 0.27 15.98 10.86
C ASP A 21 -0.70 14.79 10.79
N GLN A 22 -1.19 14.34 11.95
CA GLN A 22 -2.16 13.25 12.03
C GLN A 22 -3.46 13.59 11.32
N LEU A 23 -3.98 14.82 11.50
CA LEU A 23 -5.24 15.21 10.87
C LEU A 23 -5.12 15.24 9.34
N GLU A 24 -3.97 15.66 8.81
CA GLU A 24 -3.66 15.68 7.38
C GLU A 24 -3.54 14.27 6.81
N GLU A 25 -2.79 13.37 7.46
CA GLU A 25 -2.66 11.97 7.07
C GLU A 25 -4.02 11.24 7.08
N GLU A 26 -4.79 11.40 8.17
CA GLU A 26 -6.12 10.82 8.29
C GLU A 26 -7.05 11.34 7.18
N LEU A 27 -6.98 12.63 6.83
CA LEU A 27 -7.82 13.22 5.79
C LEU A 27 -7.44 12.67 4.41
N HIS A 28 -6.14 12.55 4.13
CA HIS A 28 -5.64 11.95 2.90
C HIS A 28 -6.16 10.51 2.74
N LEU A 29 -6.00 9.67 3.77
CA LEU A 29 -6.46 8.28 3.74
C LEU A 29 -7.98 8.15 3.63
N VAL A 30 -8.74 9.02 4.31
CA VAL A 30 -10.21 9.05 4.20
C VAL A 30 -10.64 9.40 2.77
N GLY A 31 -9.97 10.36 2.14
CA GLY A 31 -10.22 10.76 0.75
C GLY A 31 -9.85 9.66 -0.25
N GLU A 32 -8.63 9.11 -0.13
CA GLU A 32 -8.08 8.09 -1.03
C GLU A 32 -8.96 6.84 -1.07
N TYR A 33 -9.45 6.38 0.07
CA TYR A 33 -10.24 5.14 0.18
C TYR A 33 -11.74 5.36 0.35
N GLY A 34 -12.21 6.61 0.23
CA GLY A 34 -13.63 6.96 0.32
C GLY A 34 -14.31 6.44 1.59
N LEU A 35 -13.66 6.65 2.75
CA LEU A 35 -14.21 6.28 4.04
C LEU A 35 -15.35 7.21 4.44
N ARG A 36 -16.37 6.67 5.13
CA ARG A 36 -17.49 7.51 5.60
C ARG A 36 -17.07 8.42 6.75
N ASN A 37 -16.40 7.84 7.75
CA ASN A 37 -16.02 8.50 8.99
C ASN A 37 -14.60 8.10 9.39
N LYS A 38 -13.89 8.98 10.13
CA LYS A 38 -12.59 8.66 10.76
C LYS A 38 -12.63 7.44 11.69
N ARG A 39 -13.82 7.06 12.18
CA ARG A 39 -14.01 5.84 12.98
C ARG A 39 -13.68 4.56 12.20
N GLU A 40 -13.93 4.52 10.88
CA GLU A 40 -13.55 3.38 10.05
C GLU A 40 -12.03 3.25 9.96
N LEU A 41 -11.35 4.38 9.71
CA LEU A 41 -9.88 4.46 9.71
C LEU A 41 -9.29 3.99 11.04
N ARG A 42 -9.80 4.52 12.15
CA ARG A 42 -9.36 4.13 13.51
C ARG A 42 -9.60 2.66 13.82
N GLY A 43 -10.62 2.05 13.21
CA GLY A 43 -10.84 0.60 13.29
C GLY A 43 -9.65 -0.17 12.71
N HIS A 44 -9.23 0.20 11.50
CA HIS A 44 -8.09 -0.44 10.83
C HIS A 44 -6.75 -0.13 11.51
N GLU A 45 -6.53 1.08 12.02
CA GLU A 45 -5.35 1.39 12.84
C GLU A 45 -5.29 0.53 14.11
N THR A 46 -6.44 0.33 14.75
CA THR A 46 -6.53 -0.51 15.95
C THR A 46 -6.28 -1.97 15.62
N GLU A 47 -6.81 -2.45 14.49
CA GLU A 47 -6.55 -3.80 13.98
C GLU A 47 -5.05 -4.01 13.69
N LEU A 48 -4.41 -3.05 13.02
CA LEU A 48 -2.97 -3.08 12.77
C LEU A 48 -2.17 -3.09 14.08
N SER A 49 -2.54 -2.26 15.05
CA SER A 49 -1.90 -2.24 16.37
C SER A 49 -2.05 -3.57 17.10
N GLN A 50 -3.21 -4.24 17.00
CA GLN A 50 -3.41 -5.58 17.53
C GLN A 50 -2.54 -6.61 16.80
N ILE A 51 -2.45 -6.53 15.47
CA ILE A 51 -1.60 -7.42 14.65
C ILE A 51 -0.13 -7.31 15.08
N ARG A 52 0.39 -6.08 15.15
CA ARG A 52 1.77 -5.81 15.64
C ARG A 52 1.96 -6.19 17.10
N GLY A 53 0.92 -6.07 17.92
CA GLY A 53 0.93 -6.50 19.32
C GLY A 53 1.17 -8.00 19.45
N ILE A 54 0.45 -8.79 18.65
CA ILE A 54 0.63 -10.26 18.60
C ILE A 54 2.04 -10.61 18.09
N ALA A 55 2.51 -9.94 17.03
CA ALA A 55 3.87 -10.16 16.52
C ALA A 55 4.95 -9.90 17.59
N ARG A 56 4.84 -8.81 18.36
CA ARG A 56 5.74 -8.51 19.48
C ARG A 56 5.70 -9.57 20.58
N THR A 57 4.53 -10.11 20.89
CA THR A 57 4.42 -11.20 21.87
C THR A 57 5.04 -12.50 21.36
N LEU A 58 4.93 -12.80 20.06
CA LEU A 58 5.54 -13.99 19.46
C LEU A 58 7.07 -13.92 19.43
N LEU A 59 7.64 -12.73 19.20
CA LEU A 59 9.09 -12.52 19.25
C LEU A 59 9.68 -12.70 20.65
N GLY A 60 8.89 -12.45 21.70
CA GLY A 60 9.30 -12.61 23.09
C GLY A 60 8.95 -13.97 23.72
N ALA A 61 8.31 -14.87 22.99
CA ALA A 61 7.93 -16.20 23.48
C ALA A 61 9.09 -17.20 23.32
N GLU A 62 9.06 -18.26 24.12
CA GLU A 62 10.02 -19.37 24.04
C GLU A 62 9.85 -20.15 22.71
N GLU A 63 10.95 -20.74 22.23
CA GLU A 63 11.03 -21.34 20.89
C GLU A 63 10.07 -22.53 20.68
N GLU A 64 9.81 -23.29 21.75
CA GLU A 64 8.89 -24.44 21.75
C GLU A 64 7.43 -24.03 21.46
N GLU A 65 6.97 -22.94 22.08
CA GLU A 65 5.61 -22.42 21.91
C GLU A 65 5.47 -21.53 20.68
N ARG A 66 6.55 -20.84 20.30
CA ARG A 66 6.58 -19.90 19.18
C ARG A 66 6.28 -20.60 17.85
N GLY A 67 6.94 -21.73 17.57
CA GLY A 67 6.83 -22.44 16.28
C GLY A 67 5.39 -22.68 15.78
N PRO A 68 4.50 -23.33 16.55
CA PRO A 68 3.14 -23.59 16.13
C PRO A 68 2.29 -22.31 16.04
N LEU A 69 2.41 -21.39 17.00
CA LEU A 69 1.63 -20.15 17.03
C LEU A 69 1.99 -19.22 15.88
N GLU A 70 3.28 -19.07 15.60
CA GLU A 70 3.80 -18.28 14.48
C GLU A 70 3.27 -18.79 13.15
N ARG A 71 3.37 -20.10 12.89
CA ARG A 71 2.85 -20.73 11.65
C ARG A 71 1.36 -20.52 11.49
N GLN A 72 0.58 -20.68 12.56
CA GLN A 72 -0.87 -20.46 12.52
C GLN A 72 -1.20 -18.99 12.23
N TYR A 73 -0.46 -18.06 12.84
CA TYR A 73 -0.69 -16.64 12.68
C TYR A 73 -0.33 -16.14 11.27
N LEU A 74 0.85 -16.54 10.77
CA LEU A 74 1.27 -16.25 9.40
C LEU A 74 0.30 -16.84 8.36
N LYS A 75 -0.14 -18.09 8.55
CA LYS A 75 -1.14 -18.73 7.68
C LYS A 75 -2.45 -17.95 7.66
N ARG A 76 -2.90 -17.43 8.81
CA ARG A 76 -4.11 -16.59 8.89
C ARG A 76 -3.93 -15.27 8.12
N LEU A 77 -2.81 -14.59 8.27
CA LEU A 77 -2.53 -13.33 7.57
C LEU A 77 -2.39 -13.53 6.06
N ALA A 78 -1.73 -14.61 5.64
CA ALA A 78 -1.63 -15.00 4.23
C ALA A 78 -3.01 -15.30 3.62
N ARG A 79 -3.90 -15.98 4.35
CA ARG A 79 -5.28 -16.24 3.92
C ARG A 79 -6.08 -14.95 3.69
N LEU A 80 -5.88 -13.94 4.54
CA LEU A 80 -6.50 -12.62 4.38
C LEU A 80 -5.88 -11.81 3.23
N GLY A 81 -4.72 -12.24 2.71
CA GLY A 81 -4.00 -11.56 1.64
C GLY A 81 -3.27 -10.30 2.09
N ILE A 82 -2.99 -10.14 3.40
CA ILE A 82 -2.24 -9.00 3.94
C ILE A 82 -0.74 -9.18 3.72
N LEU A 83 -0.25 -10.43 3.79
CA LEU A 83 1.15 -10.79 3.59
C LEU A 83 1.28 -11.91 2.55
N PRO A 84 2.43 -12.01 1.86
CA PRO A 84 2.74 -13.16 1.02
C PRO A 84 2.99 -14.41 1.88
N GLU A 85 2.86 -15.60 1.29
CA GLU A 85 2.99 -16.89 2.00
C GLU A 85 4.41 -17.14 2.55
N ALA A 86 5.41 -16.52 1.94
CA ALA A 86 6.81 -16.61 2.37
C ALA A 86 7.20 -15.56 3.42
N ALA A 87 6.25 -14.82 4.00
CA ALA A 87 6.54 -13.76 4.95
C ALA A 87 7.00 -14.28 6.33
N THR A 88 7.92 -13.55 6.95
CA THR A 88 8.38 -13.74 8.33
C THR A 88 7.63 -12.82 9.30
N VAL A 89 7.85 -13.01 10.60
CA VAL A 89 7.25 -12.16 11.66
C VAL A 89 7.71 -10.71 11.56
N ASP A 90 8.95 -10.45 11.15
CA ASP A 90 9.48 -9.10 11.03
C ASP A 90 8.70 -8.26 10.00
N ASN A 91 8.30 -8.87 8.88
CA ASN A 91 7.46 -8.23 7.86
C ASN A 91 6.12 -7.73 8.43
N ILE A 92 5.61 -8.35 9.51
CA ILE A 92 4.36 -7.91 10.17
C ILE A 92 4.56 -6.54 10.83
N LEU A 93 5.76 -6.25 11.32
CA LEU A 93 6.08 -4.98 11.97
C LEU A 93 6.11 -3.83 10.96
N ASP A 94 6.49 -4.10 9.72
CA ASP A 94 6.59 -3.09 8.66
C ASP A 94 5.24 -2.77 7.97
N LEU A 95 4.17 -3.53 8.27
CA LEU A 95 2.85 -3.33 7.67
C LEU A 95 2.30 -1.91 7.87
N ASN A 96 1.63 -1.40 6.84
CA ASN A 96 0.96 -0.11 6.88
C ASN A 96 -0.57 -0.26 6.94
N VAL A 97 -1.27 0.79 7.37
CA VAL A 97 -2.74 0.82 7.41
C VAL A 97 -3.33 0.64 6.02
N LYS A 98 -2.62 1.13 4.99
CA LYS A 98 -3.00 0.98 3.58
C LYS A 98 -3.17 -0.49 3.18
N ASP A 99 -2.30 -1.39 3.62
CA ASP A 99 -2.36 -2.81 3.28
C ASP A 99 -3.68 -3.45 3.74
N LEU A 100 -4.16 -3.07 4.93
CA LEU A 100 -5.47 -3.52 5.44
C LEU A 100 -6.63 -2.89 4.66
N MET A 101 -6.49 -1.62 4.27
CA MET A 101 -7.52 -0.90 3.54
C MET A 101 -7.67 -1.40 2.10
N GLU A 102 -6.59 -1.84 1.46
CA GLU A 102 -6.61 -2.45 0.13
C GLU A 102 -7.35 -3.78 0.09
N ARG A 103 -7.43 -4.51 1.22
CA ARG A 103 -8.17 -5.79 1.30
C ARG A 103 -9.68 -5.66 1.52
N ARG A 104 -10.20 -4.44 1.64
CA ARG A 104 -11.64 -4.19 1.85
C ARG A 104 -12.43 -4.49 0.58
N LEU A 105 -13.65 -5.00 0.73
CA LEU A 105 -14.53 -5.27 -0.40
C LEU A 105 -14.78 -4.01 -1.25
N GLN A 106 -14.97 -2.86 -0.62
CA GLN A 106 -15.17 -1.58 -1.32
C GLN A 106 -14.00 -1.23 -2.26
N THR A 107 -12.77 -1.42 -1.79
CA THR A 107 -11.56 -1.03 -2.52
C THR A 107 -11.26 -2.04 -3.61
N ILE A 108 -11.40 -3.33 -3.32
CA ILE A 108 -11.26 -4.40 -4.31
C ILE A 108 -12.27 -4.23 -5.46
N VAL A 109 -13.54 -3.96 -5.17
CA VAL A 109 -14.58 -3.72 -6.20
C VAL A 109 -14.23 -2.54 -7.12
N HIS A 110 -13.61 -1.50 -6.58
CA HIS A 110 -13.13 -0.38 -7.37
C HIS A 110 -11.91 -0.77 -8.21
N ARG A 111 -10.95 -1.52 -7.63
CA ARG A 111 -9.73 -1.97 -8.32
C ARG A 111 -10.01 -2.99 -9.44
N THR A 112 -11.00 -3.87 -9.25
CA THR A 112 -11.46 -4.83 -10.28
C THR A 112 -12.25 -4.17 -11.40
N GLY A 113 -12.58 -2.88 -11.29
CA GLY A 113 -13.27 -2.12 -12.34
C GLY A 113 -14.78 -2.36 -12.40
N LEU A 114 -15.38 -3.03 -11.40
CA LEU A 114 -16.84 -3.19 -11.29
C LEU A 114 -17.55 -1.86 -10.98
N ALA A 115 -16.83 -0.90 -10.42
CA ALA A 115 -17.31 0.45 -10.13
C ALA A 115 -16.37 1.51 -10.72
N ARG A 116 -16.93 2.65 -11.12
CA ARG A 116 -16.16 3.79 -11.67
C ARG A 116 -15.48 4.64 -10.60
N SER A 117 -16.05 4.66 -9.40
CA SER A 117 -15.55 5.43 -8.25
C SER A 117 -15.70 4.60 -6.98
N ILE A 118 -14.86 4.90 -5.99
CA ILE A 118 -14.87 4.25 -4.68
C ILE A 118 -16.20 4.48 -3.94
N HIS A 119 -16.84 5.63 -4.13
CA HIS A 119 -18.16 5.91 -3.57
C HIS A 119 -19.26 5.09 -4.25
N GLN A 120 -19.16 4.91 -5.58
CA GLN A 120 -20.08 4.04 -6.31
C GLN A 120 -19.91 2.58 -5.88
N ALA A 121 -18.67 2.11 -5.69
CA ALA A 121 -18.39 0.77 -5.15
C ALA A 121 -19.11 0.56 -3.82
N ARG A 122 -19.04 1.55 -2.92
CA ARG A 122 -19.75 1.50 -1.63
C ARG A 122 -21.25 1.37 -1.81
N GLN A 123 -21.85 2.17 -2.70
CA GLN A 123 -23.29 2.11 -2.97
C GLN A 123 -23.71 0.72 -3.47
N LEU A 124 -22.97 0.17 -4.43
CA LEU A 124 -23.22 -1.17 -4.98
C LEU A 124 -23.15 -2.26 -3.92
N VAL A 125 -22.16 -2.20 -3.03
CA VAL A 125 -22.06 -3.12 -1.88
C VAL A 125 -23.28 -2.94 -0.96
N THR A 126 -23.55 -1.71 -0.49
CA THR A 126 -24.63 -1.47 0.48
C THR A 126 -26.02 -1.81 -0.05
N HIS A 127 -26.25 -1.69 -1.34
CA HIS A 127 -27.52 -2.03 -1.99
C HIS A 127 -27.62 -3.54 -2.32
N GLY A 128 -26.58 -4.33 -2.05
CA GLY A 128 -26.61 -5.78 -2.23
C GLY A 128 -26.45 -6.24 -3.68
N HIS A 129 -25.79 -5.44 -4.53
CA HIS A 129 -25.56 -5.81 -5.93
C HIS A 129 -24.33 -6.69 -6.14
N ILE A 130 -23.50 -6.84 -5.12
CA ILE A 130 -22.21 -7.54 -5.20
C ILE A 130 -22.28 -8.84 -4.41
N SER A 131 -21.74 -9.89 -5.01
CA SER A 131 -21.60 -11.20 -4.40
C SER A 131 -20.13 -11.59 -4.30
N VAL A 132 -19.78 -12.25 -3.20
CA VAL A 132 -18.46 -12.85 -2.95
C VAL A 132 -18.67 -14.35 -2.85
N ALA A 133 -18.09 -15.12 -3.78
CA ALA A 133 -18.24 -16.58 -3.83
C ALA A 133 -19.70 -17.08 -3.85
N GLY A 134 -20.63 -16.28 -4.40
CA GLY A 134 -22.06 -16.59 -4.51
C GLY A 134 -22.94 -15.93 -3.44
N ASP A 135 -22.36 -15.52 -2.32
CA ASP A 135 -23.09 -14.89 -1.22
C ASP A 135 -23.17 -13.37 -1.38
N VAL A 136 -24.34 -12.77 -1.12
CA VAL A 136 -24.51 -11.31 -1.14
C VAL A 136 -23.89 -10.70 0.10
N VAL A 137 -22.90 -9.83 -0.09
CA VAL A 137 -22.24 -9.11 1.01
C VAL A 137 -22.63 -7.64 0.94
N SER A 138 -23.30 -7.14 1.98
CA SER A 138 -23.76 -5.75 2.07
C SER A 138 -22.82 -4.83 2.86
N VAL A 139 -21.74 -5.37 3.44
CA VAL A 139 -20.81 -4.64 4.31
C VAL A 139 -19.55 -4.22 3.53
N PRO A 140 -19.31 -2.90 3.31
CA PRO A 140 -18.15 -2.41 2.57
C PRO A 140 -16.80 -2.71 3.24
N SER A 141 -16.81 -2.80 4.58
CA SER A 141 -15.62 -3.10 5.39
C SER A 141 -15.31 -4.60 5.52
N TYR A 142 -15.99 -5.45 4.75
CA TYR A 142 -15.66 -6.87 4.69
C TYR A 142 -14.24 -7.06 4.15
N ILE A 143 -13.41 -7.82 4.87
CA ILE A 143 -12.05 -8.17 4.42
C ILE A 143 -12.15 -9.41 3.55
N VAL A 144 -11.79 -9.28 2.28
CA VAL A 144 -11.89 -10.35 1.31
C VAL A 144 -10.68 -11.26 1.41
N GLN A 145 -10.91 -12.56 1.50
CA GLN A 145 -9.82 -13.55 1.49
C GLN A 145 -9.21 -13.67 0.09
N ARG A 146 -7.93 -14.02 0.02
CA ARG A 146 -7.20 -14.10 -1.26
C ARG A 146 -7.87 -15.02 -2.27
N GLU A 147 -8.40 -16.16 -1.82
CA GLU A 147 -9.09 -17.13 -2.67
C GLU A 147 -10.42 -16.61 -3.25
N GLN A 148 -11.10 -15.75 -2.49
CA GLN A 148 -12.43 -15.22 -2.83
C GLN A 148 -12.36 -14.04 -3.81
N GLU A 149 -11.21 -13.41 -3.95
CA GLU A 149 -11.01 -12.21 -4.76
C GLU A 149 -11.37 -12.45 -6.24
N SER A 150 -11.02 -13.61 -6.78
CA SER A 150 -11.37 -14.03 -8.15
C SER A 150 -12.87 -14.26 -8.36
N ARG A 151 -13.63 -14.45 -7.28
CA ARG A 151 -15.06 -14.79 -7.29
C ARG A 151 -15.96 -13.60 -6.93
N ILE A 152 -15.45 -12.38 -7.08
CA ILE A 152 -16.24 -11.16 -6.89
C ILE A 152 -16.95 -10.84 -8.20
N ALA A 153 -18.27 -10.83 -8.17
CA ALA A 153 -19.10 -10.51 -9.32
C ALA A 153 -20.40 -9.81 -8.89
N PHE A 154 -21.16 -9.32 -9.87
CA PHE A 154 -22.54 -8.90 -9.62
C PHE A 154 -23.40 -10.10 -9.26
N HIS A 155 -24.26 -9.93 -8.26
CA HIS A 155 -25.20 -10.96 -7.86
C HIS A 155 -26.22 -11.24 -8.97
N ALA A 156 -26.62 -12.49 -9.15
CA ALA A 156 -27.50 -12.93 -10.24
C ALA A 156 -28.88 -12.24 -10.24
N ARG A 157 -29.43 -11.93 -9.06
CA ARG A 157 -30.72 -11.24 -8.93
C ARG A 157 -30.63 -9.72 -9.14
N SER A 158 -29.42 -9.17 -9.28
CA SER A 158 -29.24 -7.73 -9.47
C SER A 158 -29.54 -7.33 -10.92
N PRO A 159 -30.26 -6.21 -11.16
CA PRO A 159 -30.43 -5.67 -12.50
C PRO A 159 -29.10 -5.41 -13.24
N LEU A 160 -28.04 -5.12 -12.47
CA LEU A 160 -26.68 -4.85 -12.95
C LEU A 160 -25.95 -6.09 -13.46
N SER A 161 -26.50 -7.29 -13.22
CA SER A 161 -25.99 -8.52 -13.83
C SER A 161 -26.11 -8.48 -15.36
N SER A 162 -27.15 -7.81 -15.88
CA SER A 162 -27.31 -7.60 -17.32
C SER A 162 -26.25 -6.65 -17.88
N ALA A 163 -25.57 -7.05 -18.96
CA ALA A 163 -24.51 -6.26 -19.59
C ALA A 163 -25.03 -4.95 -20.21
N GLN A 164 -26.31 -4.92 -20.58
CA GLN A 164 -26.97 -3.81 -21.27
C GLN A 164 -27.49 -2.71 -20.34
N HIS A 165 -27.40 -2.89 -19.02
CA HIS A 165 -27.94 -1.91 -18.07
C HIS A 165 -27.17 -0.57 -18.16
N PRO A 166 -27.86 0.59 -18.20
CA PRO A 166 -27.21 1.89 -18.36
C PRO A 166 -26.24 2.22 -17.21
N ALA A 167 -26.54 1.80 -15.99
CA ALA A 167 -25.61 1.96 -14.86
C ALA A 167 -24.35 1.07 -14.93
N ARG A 168 -24.31 0.10 -15.86
CA ARG A 168 -23.10 -0.67 -16.23
C ARG A 168 -22.44 -0.09 -17.50
N ALA A 169 -23.21 0.61 -18.33
CA ALA A 169 -22.71 1.26 -19.52
C ALA A 169 -21.73 2.40 -19.16
N ALA A 170 -20.44 2.07 -19.33
CA ALA A 170 -19.24 2.92 -19.38
C ALA A 170 -18.51 3.24 -18.05
N PRO A 171 -17.15 3.19 -18.04
CA PRO A 171 -16.28 3.43 -19.19
C PRO A 171 -15.64 2.18 -19.79
N THR A 172 -15.66 2.12 -21.12
CA THR A 172 -14.68 1.42 -21.95
C THR A 172 -13.27 1.53 -21.37
N GLY A 173 -12.57 0.40 -21.34
CA GLY A 173 -11.23 0.21 -20.77
C GLY A 173 -10.18 1.22 -21.24
N LYS A 174 -10.07 2.35 -20.54
CA LYS A 174 -8.96 3.30 -20.68
C LYS A 174 -8.27 3.66 -19.37
N ARG A 175 -8.69 3.10 -18.23
CA ARG A 175 -8.03 3.39 -16.94
C ARG A 175 -6.88 2.43 -16.60
N VAL A 176 -7.02 1.14 -16.91
CA VAL A 176 -5.95 0.17 -16.62
C VAL A 176 -4.77 0.31 -17.58
N SER A 177 -5.03 0.60 -18.87
CA SER A 177 -3.96 0.85 -19.85
C SER A 177 -3.22 2.18 -19.62
N ARG A 178 -3.92 3.24 -19.22
CA ARG A 178 -3.27 4.54 -18.92
C ARG A 178 -2.36 4.49 -17.70
N ILE A 179 -2.71 3.72 -16.66
CA ILE A 179 -1.84 3.60 -15.49
C ILE A 179 -0.56 2.84 -15.86
N ILE A 180 -0.65 1.85 -16.75
CA ILE A 180 0.55 1.14 -17.26
C ILE A 180 1.37 2.05 -18.19
N GLU A 181 0.73 2.86 -19.04
CA GLU A 181 1.44 3.84 -19.89
C GLU A 181 2.04 5.02 -19.12
N GLU A 182 1.37 5.53 -18.07
CA GLU A 182 1.88 6.63 -17.22
C GLU A 182 3.00 6.17 -16.28
N VAL A 183 2.97 4.91 -15.82
CA VAL A 183 4.06 4.33 -15.00
C VAL A 183 5.22 3.85 -15.88
N ALA A 184 4.98 3.50 -17.15
CA ALA A 184 6.01 3.11 -18.10
C ALA A 184 6.63 4.28 -18.88
N ALA A 185 6.08 5.49 -18.79
CA ALA A 185 6.77 6.70 -19.22
C ALA A 185 7.73 7.10 -18.08
N PRO A 186 9.07 6.90 -18.20
CA PRO A 186 9.97 7.51 -17.25
C PRO A 186 9.72 9.01 -17.34
N SER A 187 9.28 9.60 -16.22
CA SER A 187 9.25 11.05 -16.06
C SER A 187 10.67 11.54 -16.30
N ALA A 188 10.92 12.00 -17.53
CA ALA A 188 12.13 12.74 -17.85
C ALA A 188 12.23 13.85 -16.80
N PRO A 189 13.36 13.98 -16.10
CA PRO A 189 13.52 15.05 -15.14
C PRO A 189 13.25 16.36 -15.86
N ILE A 190 12.25 17.11 -15.37
CA ILE A 190 11.96 18.45 -15.85
C ILE A 190 13.20 19.28 -15.50
N LEU A 191 14.11 19.41 -16.45
CA LEU A 191 15.18 20.40 -16.34
C LEU A 191 14.49 21.77 -16.25
N PRO A 192 14.88 22.62 -15.29
CA PRO A 192 14.41 23.99 -15.29
C PRO A 192 14.78 24.61 -16.64
N VAL A 193 13.79 25.18 -17.34
CA VAL A 193 14.04 25.97 -18.54
C VAL A 193 14.84 27.20 -18.10
N VAL A 194 16.16 27.10 -18.24
CA VAL A 194 17.07 28.23 -18.03
C VAL A 194 16.77 29.24 -19.15
N PRO A 195 16.37 30.48 -18.83
CA PRO A 195 16.18 31.54 -19.81
C PRO A 195 17.42 31.70 -20.70
N PRO A 196 17.26 32.02 -22.00
CA PRO A 196 18.39 32.10 -22.94
C PRO A 196 19.48 33.11 -22.53
N GLU A 197 19.15 34.06 -21.65
CA GLU A 197 20.09 35.08 -21.15
C GLU A 197 21.24 34.48 -20.32
N VAL A 198 21.02 33.40 -19.57
CA VAL A 198 22.06 32.81 -18.70
C VAL A 198 23.08 31.98 -19.50
N LYS A 199 22.73 31.52 -20.71
CA LYS A 199 23.66 30.75 -21.55
C LYS A 199 24.75 31.62 -22.17
N GLU A 200 24.47 32.92 -22.37
CA GLU A 200 25.46 33.86 -22.90
C GLU A 200 26.44 34.32 -21.83
N GLU A 201 26.02 34.39 -20.56
CA GLU A 201 26.92 34.73 -19.44
C GLU A 201 27.91 33.60 -19.10
N VAL A 202 27.49 32.33 -19.17
CA VAL A 202 28.38 31.17 -18.88
C VAL A 202 29.42 30.94 -20.00
N LEU A 203 29.17 31.43 -21.21
CA LEU A 203 30.15 31.42 -22.32
C LEU A 203 31.20 32.53 -22.22
N ALA A 204 31.02 33.51 -21.32
CA ALA A 204 31.94 34.62 -21.13
C ALA A 204 32.97 34.40 -20.00
N GLU A 205 32.81 33.36 -19.18
CA GLU A 205 33.82 33.00 -18.18
C GLU A 205 34.85 32.04 -18.80
N GLN A 206 36.06 32.55 -18.96
CA GLN A 206 37.23 31.90 -19.55
C GLN A 206 37.52 30.55 -18.86
N PRO A 207 37.94 29.50 -19.60
CA PRO A 207 38.40 28.28 -18.96
C PRO A 207 39.74 28.56 -18.23
N LEU A 208 39.76 28.26 -16.93
CA LEU A 208 40.99 28.16 -16.15
C LEU A 208 41.91 27.12 -16.81
N VAL A 209 43.11 27.58 -17.18
CA VAL A 209 44.22 26.77 -17.67
C VAL A 209 44.62 25.78 -16.57
N MET A 210 44.39 24.49 -16.79
CA MET A 210 45.07 23.46 -16.01
C MET A 210 46.53 23.39 -16.48
N PRO A 211 47.53 23.46 -15.60
CA PRO A 211 48.91 23.20 -16.00
C PRO A 211 49.07 21.72 -16.35
N GLU A 212 49.68 21.49 -17.51
CA GLU A 212 50.03 20.19 -18.06
C GLU A 212 50.92 19.42 -17.07
N THR A 213 50.58 18.15 -16.87
CA THR A 213 51.42 17.18 -16.16
C THR A 213 52.61 16.86 -17.03
N GLU A 214 53.79 17.38 -16.67
CA GLU A 214 55.06 16.91 -17.20
C GLU A 214 55.29 15.46 -16.74
N THR A 215 55.26 14.58 -17.73
CA THR A 215 55.87 13.25 -17.72
C THR A 215 57.36 13.34 -17.41
N GLU A 216 57.80 12.72 -16.32
CA GLU A 216 59.18 12.22 -16.22
C GLU A 216 59.19 10.70 -16.37
N GLU A 217 60.11 10.28 -17.23
CA GLU A 217 60.40 8.95 -17.74
C GLU A 217 61.03 8.00 -16.70
N GLU A 218 60.93 6.70 -17.02
CA GLU A 218 61.92 5.60 -16.82
C GLU A 218 62.82 5.61 -15.56
N ALA A 219 62.94 4.52 -14.78
CA ALA A 219 63.24 3.16 -15.23
C ALA A 219 63.04 2.12 -14.09
N PRO A 220 62.96 0.82 -14.41
CA PRO A 220 62.92 -0.29 -13.45
C PRO A 220 64.32 -0.89 -13.21
N SER A 221 64.70 -1.20 -11.96
CA SER A 221 65.84 -2.10 -11.68
C SER A 221 65.72 -2.82 -10.32
N GLU A 222 65.36 -4.09 -10.44
CA GLU A 222 65.77 -5.29 -9.69
C GLU A 222 65.63 -5.46 -8.15
N PRO A 223 65.29 -6.69 -7.70
CA PRO A 223 65.29 -7.09 -6.30
C PRO A 223 66.61 -7.78 -5.88
N GLY A 224 67.05 -7.59 -4.63
CA GLY A 224 67.91 -8.57 -3.96
C GLY A 224 69.02 -8.01 -3.07
N ALA A 225 69.24 -8.78 -1.99
CA ALA A 225 70.45 -8.90 -1.15
C ALA A 225 70.62 -7.98 0.09
N GLU A 226 70.48 -8.65 1.25
CA GLU A 226 71.39 -8.68 2.40
C GLU A 226 71.71 -7.40 3.19
N LYS A 227 71.52 -7.48 4.51
CA LYS A 227 72.58 -7.68 5.54
C LYS A 227 71.95 -7.57 6.95
N GLN A 228 72.08 -8.61 7.76
CA GLN A 228 73.02 -8.77 8.90
C GLN A 228 72.36 -8.48 10.24
#